data_AF-A0A0L0CXS9-F1
#
_entry.id   AF-A0A0L0CXS9-F1
#
_cell.length_a   1.000
_cell.length_b   1.000
_cell.length_c   1.000
_cell.angle_alpha   90.00
_cell.angle_beta   90.00
_cell.angle_gamma   90.00
#
_symmetry.space_group_name_H-M   'P 1'
#
loop_
_entity.id
_entity.type
_entity.pdbx_description
1 polymer ?
#
loop_
_entity_poly.entity_id
_entity_poly.type
_entity_poly.pdbx_seq_one_letter_code
_entity_poly.pdbx_strand_id
1 'polypeptide(L)'
;MLGILFIWIWNDGHIWHCSDASTDENFYQFEKCDMSLDVFQLTSTWPSGLKNILNELLHIEKRKMLVLRNLLSYPWFTKENDFSL
;
A
#
# COMPACT_ATOMS: atom_id res chain seq x y z
N MET A 1 -7.25 7.19 2.37
CA MET A 1 -6.34 8.05 1.59
C MET A 1 -4.86 7.82 1.89
N LEU A 2 -4.46 7.55 3.15
CA LEU A 2 -3.04 7.37 3.51
C LEU A 2 -2.29 6.31 2.67
N GLY A 3 -2.94 5.20 2.30
CA GLY A 3 -2.32 4.19 1.44
C GLY A 3 -1.96 4.72 0.03
N ILE A 4 -2.79 5.60 -0.53
CA ILE A 4 -2.52 6.24 -1.83
C ILE A 4 -1.33 7.20 -1.71
N LEU A 5 -1.25 7.95 -0.60
CA LEU A 5 -0.11 8.82 -0.33
C LEU A 5 1.21 8.03 -0.27
N PHE A 6 1.21 6.88 0.38
CA PHE A 6 2.41 6.03 0.50
C PHE A 6 2.83 5.42 -0.84
N ILE A 7 1.86 5.00 -1.66
CA ILE A 7 2.12 4.62 -3.05
C ILE A 7 2.80 5.78 -3.78
N TRP A 8 2.26 6.99 -3.66
CA TRP A 8 2.78 8.15 -4.39
C TRP A 8 4.22 8.50 -3.99
N ILE A 9 4.52 8.50 -2.69
CA ILE A 9 5.87 8.76 -2.17
C ILE A 9 6.85 7.66 -2.63
N TRP A 10 6.45 6.39 -2.57
CA TRP A 10 7.36 5.28 -2.87
C TRP A 10 7.60 5.09 -4.36
N ASN A 11 6.56 5.27 -5.17
CA ASN A 11 6.58 5.02 -6.60
C ASN A 11 7.01 6.24 -7.43
N ASP A 12 7.18 7.41 -6.79
CA ASP A 12 7.32 8.70 -7.47
C ASP A 12 6.24 8.92 -8.55
N GLY A 13 4.99 8.57 -8.20
CA GLY A 13 3.91 8.48 -9.17
C GLY A 13 2.74 7.63 -8.69
N HIS A 14 1.70 7.54 -9.51
CA HIS A 14 0.53 6.72 -9.21
C HIS A 14 0.60 5.39 -9.96
N ILE A 15 0.00 4.34 -9.39
CA ILE A 15 -0.18 3.05 -10.10
C ILE A 15 -1.44 3.11 -10.99
N TRP A 16 -2.49 3.76 -10.49
CA TRP A 16 -3.75 4.00 -11.17
C TRP A 16 -4.11 5.48 -11.06
N HIS A 17 -4.78 6.01 -12.08
CA HIS A 17 -5.17 7.42 -12.17
C HIS A 17 -6.38 7.73 -11.28
N CYS A 18 -7.35 6.80 -11.21
CA CYS A 18 -8.53 6.94 -10.36
C CYS A 18 -8.77 5.66 -9.55
N SER A 19 -9.26 5.80 -8.31
CA SER A 19 -9.63 4.65 -7.47
C SER A 19 -11.08 4.22 -7.73
N ASP A 20 -11.40 3.99 -9.00
CA ASP A 20 -12.72 3.62 -9.50
C ASP A 20 -12.59 2.56 -10.60
N ALA A 21 -13.09 1.37 -10.30
CA ALA A 21 -12.99 0.20 -11.16
C ALA A 21 -13.80 0.32 -12.46
N SER A 22 -14.74 1.26 -12.55
CA SER A 22 -15.49 1.52 -13.78
C SER A 22 -14.74 2.38 -14.78
N THR A 23 -13.72 3.14 -14.33
CA THR A 23 -13.01 4.13 -15.13
C THR A 23 -11.51 3.86 -15.25
N ASP A 24 -10.93 3.05 -14.36
CA ASP A 24 -9.50 2.75 -14.33
C ASP A 24 -9.24 1.23 -14.34
N GLU A 25 -8.62 0.75 -15.41
CA GLU A 25 -8.32 -0.68 -15.60
C GLU A 25 -7.32 -1.20 -14.55
N ASN A 26 -6.33 -0.40 -14.15
CA ASN A 26 -5.37 -0.82 -13.13
C ASN A 26 -6.07 -0.98 -11.79
N PHE A 27 -6.94 -0.03 -11.43
CA PHE A 27 -7.73 -0.14 -10.21
C PHE A 27 -8.74 -1.30 -10.27
N TYR A 28 -9.35 -1.55 -11.42
CA TYR A 28 -10.21 -2.72 -11.63
C TYR A 28 -9.46 -4.03 -11.37
N GLN A 29 -8.26 -4.19 -11.93
CA GLN A 29 -7.42 -5.38 -11.68
C GLN A 29 -7.04 -5.51 -10.22
N PHE A 30 -6.69 -4.39 -9.57
CA PHE A 30 -6.40 -4.35 -8.14
C PHE A 30 -7.59 -4.85 -7.31
N GLU A 31 -8.80 -4.35 -7.57
CA GLU A 31 -10.02 -4.77 -6.86
C GLU A 31 -10.35 -6.25 -7.12
N LYS A 32 -10.25 -6.70 -8.37
CA LYS A 32 -10.53 -8.09 -8.77
C LYS A 32 -9.56 -9.09 -8.14
N CYS A 33 -8.33 -8.68 -7.88
CA CYS A 33 -7.28 -9.50 -7.28
C CYS A 33 -7.14 -9.27 -5.78
N ASP A 34 -8.27 -9.09 -5.08
CA ASP A 34 -8.34 -8.98 -3.62
C ASP A 34 -7.48 -7.83 -3.06
N MET A 35 -7.39 -6.73 -3.80
CA MET A 35 -6.61 -5.55 -3.42
C MET A 35 -5.13 -5.87 -3.19
N SER A 36 -4.59 -6.84 -3.93
CA SER A 36 -3.17 -7.19 -3.92
C SER A 36 -2.36 -6.29 -4.85
N LEU A 37 -1.31 -5.68 -4.31
CA LEU A 37 -0.37 -4.89 -5.10
C LEU A 37 0.54 -5.75 -5.99
N ASP A 38 0.66 -7.05 -5.70
CA ASP A 38 1.54 -7.97 -6.44
C ASP A 38 1.07 -8.24 -7.88
N VAL A 39 -0.16 -7.82 -8.21
CA VAL A 39 -0.68 -7.83 -9.58
C VAL A 39 0.15 -6.93 -10.52
N PHE A 40 0.73 -5.86 -9.98
CA PHE A 40 1.52 -4.92 -10.76
C PHE A 40 2.99 -5.33 -10.74
N GLN A 41 3.57 -5.60 -11.92
CA GLN A 41 4.97 -6.01 -12.03
C GLN A 41 5.94 -5.00 -11.37
N LEU A 42 5.61 -3.70 -11.40
CA LEU A 42 6.42 -2.65 -10.78
C LEU A 42 6.54 -2.78 -9.26
N THR A 43 5.57 -3.42 -8.60
CA THR A 43 5.58 -3.57 -7.13
C THR A 43 6.38 -4.79 -6.70
N SER A 44 6.83 -5.65 -7.62
CA SER A 44 7.61 -6.85 -7.31
C SER A 44 8.87 -6.55 -6.50
N THR A 45 9.50 -5.39 -6.72
CA THR A 45 10.69 -4.92 -6.03
C THR A 45 10.40 -4.19 -4.72
N TRP A 46 9.13 -3.93 -4.39
CA TRP A 46 8.77 -3.16 -3.21
C TRP A 46 9.03 -3.97 -1.93
N PRO A 47 9.53 -3.34 -0.87
CA PRO A 47 9.75 -4.01 0.40
C PRO A 47 8.46 -4.63 0.96
N SER A 48 8.57 -5.83 1.52
CA SER A 48 7.44 -6.53 2.14
C SER A 48 6.80 -5.72 3.28
N GLY A 49 7.60 -4.99 4.07
CA GLY A 49 7.09 -4.12 5.13
C GLY A 49 6.17 -3.00 4.61
N LEU A 50 6.52 -2.39 3.48
CA LEU A 50 5.68 -1.40 2.81
C LEU A 50 4.39 -2.03 2.30
N LYS A 51 4.49 -3.16 1.60
CA LYS A 51 3.33 -3.89 1.07
C LYS A 51 2.35 -4.26 2.18
N ASN A 52 2.86 -4.68 3.33
CA ASN A 52 2.04 -5.01 4.49
C ASN A 52 1.25 -3.79 4.99
N ILE A 53 1.90 -2.63 5.14
CA ILE A 53 1.19 -1.41 5.53
C ILE A 53 0.16 -0.99 4.48
N LEU A 54 0.53 -1.04 3.20
CA LEU A 54 -0.38 -0.69 2.13
C LEU A 54 -1.60 -1.62 2.11
N ASN A 55 -1.42 -2.91 2.40
CA ASN A 55 -2.54 -3.84 2.54
C ASN A 55 -3.48 -3.42 3.68
N GLU A 56 -2.96 -3.08 4.86
CA GLU A 56 -3.79 -2.55 5.98
C GLU A 56 -4.53 -1.27 5.62
N LEU A 57 -3.91 -0.39 4.82
CA LEU A 57 -4.45 0.91 4.45
C LEU A 57 -5.45 0.85 3.28
N LEU A 58 -5.27 -0.08 2.35
CA LEU A 58 -6.01 -0.15 1.10
C LEU A 58 -7.14 -1.17 1.13
N HIS A 59 -6.92 -2.33 1.77
CA HIS A 59 -7.89 -3.41 1.80
C HIS A 59 -9.15 -3.00 2.56
N ILE A 60 -10.32 -3.26 1.96
CA ILE A 60 -11.60 -2.72 2.45
C ILE A 60 -11.97 -3.18 3.86
N GLU A 61 -11.81 -4.47 4.15
CA GLU A 61 -12.12 -5.02 5.47
C GLU A 61 -11.12 -4.57 6.54
N LYS A 62 -9.83 -4.53 6.21
CA LYS A 62 -8.76 -4.10 7.14
C LYS A 62 -8.90 -2.63 7.52
N ARG A 63 -9.19 -1.77 6.53
CA ARG A 63 -9.38 -0.33 6.74
C ARG A 63 -10.51 -0.03 7.74
N LYS A 64 -11.59 -0.82 7.75
CA LYS A 64 -12.71 -0.63 8.69
C LYS A 64 -12.29 -0.83 10.15
N MET A 65 -11.33 -1.73 10.39
CA MET A 65 -10.83 -2.07 11.72
C MET A 65 -9.53 -1.35 12.08
N LEU A 66 -9.00 -0.54 11.16
CA LEU A 66 -7.72 0.11 11.29
C LEU A 66 -7.74 1.19 12.38
N VAL A 67 -6.90 1.00 13.40
CA VAL A 67 -6.52 2.05 14.33
C VAL A 67 -5.15 2.58 13.92
N LEU A 68 -5.06 3.85 13.52
CA LEU A 68 -3.83 4.46 12.99
C LEU A 68 -2.62 4.26 13.90
N ARG A 69 -2.80 4.31 15.23
CA ARG A 69 -1.71 4.07 16.19
C ARG A 69 -1.09 2.68 16.05
N ASN A 70 -1.88 1.68 15.64
CA ASN A 70 -1.39 0.31 15.42
C ASN A 70 -0.46 0.22 14.20
N LEU A 71 -0.51 1.19 13.27
CA LEU A 71 0.46 1.24 12.18
C LEU A 71 1.86 1.55 12.70
N LEU A 72 1.96 2.36 13.76
CA LEU A 72 3.25 2.74 14.35
C LEU A 72 3.96 1.57 15.01
N SER A 73 3.31 0.42 15.23
CA SER A 73 3.98 -0.79 15.73
C SER A 73 4.51 -1.69 14.62
N TYR A 74 4.26 -1.39 13.34
CA TYR A 74 4.77 -2.20 12.24
C TYR A 74 6.29 -2.05 12.12
N PRO A 75 7.04 -3.14 11.84
CA PRO A 75 8.51 -3.12 11.69
C PRO A 75 9.04 -2.08 10.70
N TRP A 76 8.21 -1.69 9.73
CA TRP A 76 8.51 -0.63 8.78
C TRP A 76 8.82 0.72 9.44
N PHE A 77 8.15 1.04 10.56
CA PHE A 77 8.31 2.30 11.31
C PHE A 77 9.14 2.15 12.57
N THR A 78 9.31 0.92 13.08
CA THR A 78 9.87 0.67 14.41
C THR A 78 11.30 0.15 14.41
N LYS A 79 12.07 0.31 13.33
CA LYS A 79 13.49 -0.10 13.34
C LYS A 79 14.17 0.43 14.61
N GLU A 80 14.60 -0.48 15.48
CA GLU A 80 15.79 -0.25 16.29
C GLU A 80 16.89 0.15 15.30
N ASN A 81 17.24 1.43 15.35
CA ASN A 81 18.24 2.17 14.59
C ASN A 81 19.28 1.35 13.80
N ASP A 82 19.01 1.09 12.52
CA ASP A 82 20.04 0.89 11.49
C ASP A 82 20.16 2.17 10.64
N PHE A 83 20.43 3.29 11.31
CA PHE A 83 21.09 4.45 10.70
C PHE A 83 22.54 4.48 11.18
N SER A 84 23.28 3.40 10.90
CA SER A 84 24.74 3.40 10.89
C SER A 84 25.19 3.62 9.44
N LEU A 85 25.11 4.88 9.01
CA LEU A 85 25.82 5.40 7.84
C LEU A 85 27.09 6.11 8.33
#